data_AF-A0A9Q1DAB9-F1
#
_entry.id   AF-A0A9Q1DAB9-F1
#
_cell.length_a   1.000
_cell.length_b   1.000
_cell.length_c   1.000
_cell.angle_alpha   90.00
_cell.angle_beta   90.00
_cell.angle_gamma   90.00
#
_symmetry.space_group_name_H-M   'P 1'
#
loop_
_entity.id
_entity.type
_entity.pdbx_description
1 polymer ?
#
loop_
_entity_poly.entity_id
_entity_poly.type
_entity_poly.pdbx_seq_one_letter_code
_entity_poly.pdbx_strand_id
1 'polypeptide(L)'
;MTFWSKVSARFLGRSPAATQTYSTADCTWEVLSFSDDLLSGLGSSCIAAGRRHGDHAHSVLYSLVFKCLEPDSLYKFTLHAVDSRGRRSESSFVLVRTSCPLVDDIRAEEIADKVYNLYNGYTSGKEQQTAYNTLMEISPPMLYRVQHHYNSHYEKFGDFVWRSEDELGPRKAHLILRRVERISAYCGGLLRSSSIQSRTDTVPYVLCRREDAAPGSSLWHSSLQETRASCTEKLMSVPRNAYGDAKLR
;
A
#
# COMPACT_ATOMS: atom_id res chain seq x y z
N MET A 1 30.11 12.65 20.47
CA MET A 1 29.38 13.25 19.32
C MET A 1 29.72 12.45 18.08
N THR A 2 28.81 11.60 17.62
CA THR A 2 29.00 10.80 16.39
C THR A 2 28.38 11.58 15.24
N PHE A 3 29.22 12.15 14.36
CA PHE A 3 28.78 12.89 13.19
C PHE A 3 28.42 11.91 12.07
N TRP A 4 27.13 11.87 11.69
CA TRP A 4 26.63 11.02 10.61
C TRP A 4 26.62 11.82 9.30
N SER A 5 27.30 11.31 8.28
CA SER A 5 27.44 11.92 6.95
C SER A 5 26.33 11.49 5.98
N LYS A 6 25.81 10.26 6.09
CA LYS A 6 24.70 9.76 5.26
C LYS A 6 23.79 8.80 6.01
N VAL A 7 22.54 8.74 5.58
CA VAL A 7 21.54 7.77 6.05
C VAL A 7 21.09 6.97 4.84
N SER A 8 21.25 5.64 4.88
CA SER A 8 20.87 4.78 3.76
C SER A 8 19.71 3.87 4.16
N ALA A 9 18.61 3.97 3.40
CA ALA A 9 17.44 3.14 3.56
C ALA A 9 17.46 1.99 2.54
N ARG A 10 17.23 0.76 3.00
CA ARG A 10 16.93 -0.39 2.14
C ARG A 10 15.48 -0.80 2.30
N PHE A 11 14.85 -1.10 1.18
CA PHE A 11 13.47 -1.56 1.12
C PHE A 11 13.41 -2.97 0.51
N LEU A 12 12.50 -3.80 1.01
CA LEU A 12 12.21 -5.12 0.47
C LEU A 12 10.89 -5.08 -0.30
N GLY A 13 10.93 -5.37 -1.61
CA GLY A 13 9.73 -5.59 -2.43
C GLY A 13 9.13 -6.97 -2.20
N ARG A 14 7.81 -7.01 -1.96
CA ARG A 14 6.86 -8.14 -2.00
C ARG A 14 7.30 -9.46 -1.31
N SER A 15 6.68 -9.76 -0.17
CA SER A 15 6.51 -11.15 0.29
C SER A 15 5.09 -11.60 -0.04
N PRO A 16 4.88 -12.63 -0.89
CA PRO A 16 3.54 -13.15 -1.14
C PRO A 16 2.96 -13.71 0.16
N ALA A 17 1.68 -13.43 0.37
CA ALA A 17 0.95 -13.87 1.55
C ALA A 17 0.98 -15.41 1.69
N ALA A 18 1.01 -15.84 2.95
CA ALA A 18 0.91 -17.20 3.47
C ALA A 18 2.21 -18.02 3.52
N THR A 19 2.48 -18.49 4.74
CA THR A 19 3.54 -19.41 5.20
C THR A 19 4.85 -18.73 5.60
N GLN A 20 5.15 -18.80 6.90
CA GLN A 20 6.51 -18.69 7.42
C GLN A 20 7.36 -19.77 6.76
N THR A 21 7.96 -19.43 5.62
CA THR A 21 9.05 -20.20 5.03
C THR A 21 10.05 -19.17 4.55
N TYR A 22 11.24 -19.20 5.16
CA TYR A 22 12.42 -18.49 4.69
C TYR A 22 12.57 -18.76 3.18
N SER A 23 12.33 -17.74 2.36
CA SER A 23 12.52 -17.80 0.91
C SER A 23 13.45 -16.67 0.52
N THR A 24 14.71 -17.04 0.38
CA THR A 24 15.79 -16.24 -0.21
C THR A 24 15.80 -16.45 -1.72
N ALA A 25 14.88 -15.81 -2.44
CA ALA A 25 14.96 -15.67 -3.90
C ALA A 25 13.99 -14.57 -4.35
N ASP A 26 14.49 -13.60 -5.12
CA ASP A 26 13.77 -12.45 -5.71
C ASP A 26 13.33 -11.32 -4.78
N CYS A 27 14.21 -10.89 -3.88
CA CYS A 27 14.07 -9.58 -3.23
C CYS A 27 14.82 -8.52 -4.05
N THR A 28 14.11 -7.73 -4.87
CA THR A 28 14.68 -6.47 -5.38
C THR A 28 14.82 -5.51 -4.21
N TRP A 29 16.06 -5.12 -3.90
CA TRP A 29 16.34 -4.09 -2.91
C TRP A 29 16.58 -2.76 -3.62
N GLU A 30 15.87 -1.72 -3.19
CA GLU A 30 16.22 -0.34 -3.53
C GLU A 30 17.03 0.25 -2.38
N VAL A 31 18.16 0.87 -2.71
CA VAL A 31 19.04 1.55 -1.75
C VAL A 31 18.93 3.04 -2.01
N LEU A 32 18.55 3.79 -0.98
CA LEU A 32 18.36 5.24 -1.08
C LEU A 32 19.30 5.96 -0.11
N SER A 33 20.11 6.88 -0.63
CA SER A 33 20.90 7.85 0.11
C SER A 33 20.05 9.06 0.47
N PHE A 34 19.89 9.33 1.78
CA PHE A 34 19.13 10.49 2.24
C PHE A 34 19.71 11.81 1.73
N SER A 35 21.04 11.91 1.67
CA SER A 35 21.73 13.12 1.22
C SER A 35 21.64 13.30 -0.28
N ASP A 36 21.94 12.25 -1.04
CA ASP A 36 22.21 12.37 -2.47
C ASP A 36 20.95 12.16 -3.29
N ASP A 37 20.12 11.18 -2.94
CA ASP A 37 18.94 10.83 -3.72
C ASP A 37 17.71 11.62 -3.24
N LEU A 38 17.54 11.76 -1.92
CA LEU A 38 16.30 12.30 -1.37
C LEU A 38 16.33 13.82 -1.20
N LEU A 39 17.39 14.38 -0.60
CA LEU A 39 17.49 15.83 -0.40
C LEU A 39 17.85 16.58 -1.70
N SER A 40 18.66 16.02 -2.59
CA SER A 40 19.03 16.70 -3.86
C SER A 40 17.86 16.84 -4.84
N GLY A 41 16.67 16.31 -4.52
CA GLY A 41 15.46 16.50 -5.32
C GLY A 41 15.40 15.68 -6.61
N LEU A 42 16.37 14.79 -6.84
CA LEU A 42 16.40 13.84 -7.96
C LEU A 42 15.53 12.59 -7.70
N GLY A 43 15.02 12.43 -6.48
CA GLY A 43 14.14 11.34 -6.08
C GLY A 43 12.73 11.40 -6.68
N SER A 44 12.06 10.25 -6.75
CA SER A 44 10.69 10.11 -7.27
C SER A 44 9.67 10.87 -6.42
N SER A 45 8.54 11.28 -7.04
CA SER A 45 7.42 11.92 -6.33
C SER A 45 6.79 11.03 -5.24
N CYS A 46 7.13 9.75 -5.23
CA CYS A 46 6.68 8.73 -4.28
C CYS A 46 7.38 8.80 -2.92
N ILE A 47 8.51 9.48 -2.79
CA ILE A 47 9.26 9.57 -1.53
C ILE A 47 9.45 11.04 -1.17
N ALA A 48 9.21 11.38 0.10
CA ALA A 48 9.52 12.69 0.65
C ALA A 48 10.46 12.55 1.85
N ALA A 49 11.57 13.27 1.82
CA ALA A 49 12.48 13.39 2.95
C ALA A 49 12.20 14.67 3.73
N GLY A 50 12.27 14.58 5.05
CA GLY A 50 12.09 15.68 5.97
C GLY A 50 13.18 15.69 7.03
N ARG A 51 13.49 16.90 7.51
CA ARG A 51 14.47 17.17 8.56
C ARG A 51 13.88 18.24 9.47
N ARG A 52 13.91 18.01 10.78
CA ARG A 52 13.40 18.93 11.81
C ARG A 52 14.36 18.95 12.99
N HIS A 53 14.42 20.06 13.73
CA HIS A 53 15.09 20.05 15.03
C HIS A 53 14.21 19.31 16.05
N GLY A 54 14.82 18.46 16.86
CA GLY A 54 14.12 17.78 17.96
C GLY A 54 14.09 18.65 19.23
N ASP A 55 13.52 18.09 20.30
CA ASP A 55 13.25 18.81 21.55
C ASP A 55 14.52 19.26 22.30
N HIS A 56 15.66 18.60 22.05
CA HIS A 56 16.94 18.94 22.66
C HIS A 56 17.79 19.77 21.71
N ALA A 57 18.52 20.75 22.25
CA ALA A 57 19.55 21.46 21.51
C ALA A 57 20.52 20.45 20.87
N HIS A 58 20.73 20.56 19.56
CA HIS A 58 21.53 19.65 18.72
C HIS A 58 20.93 18.27 18.36
N SER A 59 19.68 17.99 18.73
CA SER A 59 18.95 16.83 18.20
C SER A 59 18.31 17.17 16.84
N VAL A 60 18.48 16.28 15.86
CA VAL A 60 17.90 16.42 14.52
C VAL A 60 17.08 15.17 14.22
N LEU A 61 15.82 15.36 13.87
CA LEU A 61 14.90 14.32 13.46
C LEU A 61 14.86 14.25 11.93
N TYR A 62 15.19 13.07 11.40
CA TYR A 62 15.06 12.76 9.99
C TYR A 62 13.81 11.91 9.77
N SER A 63 13.00 12.25 8.78
CA SER A 63 11.75 11.56 8.47
C SER A 63 11.67 11.20 6.99
N LEU A 64 11.09 10.05 6.68
CA LEU A 64 10.78 9.61 5.31
C LEU A 64 9.29 9.29 5.19
N VAL A 65 8.66 9.74 4.11
CA VAL A 65 7.27 9.43 3.78
C VAL A 65 7.23 8.75 2.42
N PHE A 66 6.72 7.51 2.40
CA PHE A 66 6.47 6.73 1.19
C PHE A 66 5.00 6.85 0.80
N LYS A 67 4.72 7.32 -0.42
CA LYS A 67 3.38 7.68 -0.91
C LYS A 67 2.77 6.67 -1.89
N CYS A 68 3.60 5.82 -2.49
CA CYS A 68 3.19 4.91 -3.59
C CYS A 68 3.35 3.44 -3.22
N LEU A 69 3.30 3.10 -1.93
CA LEU A 69 3.36 1.71 -1.50
C LEU A 69 2.10 0.96 -1.98
N GLU A 70 2.27 -0.28 -2.41
CA GLU A 70 1.13 -1.12 -2.76
C GLU A 70 0.32 -1.45 -1.50
N PRO A 71 -1.02 -1.44 -1.58
CA PRO A 71 -1.87 -1.83 -0.47
C PRO A 71 -1.76 -3.34 -0.18
N ASP A 72 -2.22 -3.75 1.00
CA ASP A 72 -2.20 -5.14 1.48
C ASP A 72 -0.85 -5.87 1.37
N SER A 73 0.24 -5.11 1.53
CA SER A 73 1.60 -5.60 1.36
C SER A 73 2.41 -5.42 2.64
N LEU A 74 3.32 -6.37 2.89
CA LEU A 74 4.26 -6.28 4.00
C LEU A 74 5.60 -5.75 3.48
N TYR A 75 6.06 -4.65 4.05
CA TYR A 75 7.30 -4.00 3.69
C TYR A 75 8.30 -4.02 4.84
N LYS A 76 9.57 -4.28 4.50
CA LYS A 76 10.69 -4.17 5.42
C LYS A 76 11.51 -2.95 5.06
N PHE A 77 11.65 -2.02 5.99
CA PHE A 77 12.52 -0.85 5.89
C PHE A 77 13.72 -1.07 6.80
N THR A 78 14.93 -0.98 6.25
CA THR A 78 16.17 -1.11 7.01
C THR A 78 16.95 0.20 6.92
N LEU A 79 17.49 0.66 8.04
CA LEU A 79 18.20 1.91 8.16
C LEU A 79 19.59 1.67 8.73
N HIS A 80 20.58 2.33 8.17
CA HIS A 80 21.90 2.47 8.79
C HIS A 80 22.46 3.85 8.49
N ALA A 81 23.29 4.35 9.40
CA ALA A 81 23.97 5.61 9.24
C ALA A 81 25.43 5.36 8.85
N VAL A 82 26.00 6.31 8.11
CA VAL A 82 27.37 6.30 7.61
C VAL A 82 28.06 7.53 8.19
N ASP A 83 29.23 7.38 8.80
CA ASP A 83 30.01 8.51 9.32
C ASP A 83 30.89 9.17 8.25
N SER A 84 31.60 10.25 8.59
CA SER A 84 32.50 10.95 7.65
C SER A 84 33.68 10.11 7.17
N ARG A 85 34.00 9.01 7.88
CA ARG A 85 35.05 8.05 7.51
C ARG A 85 34.49 6.86 6.71
N GLY A 86 33.20 6.87 6.38
CA GLY A 86 32.53 5.79 5.65
C GLY A 86 32.16 4.57 6.50
N ARG A 87 32.33 4.62 7.84
CA ARG A 87 31.95 3.52 8.72
C ARG A 87 30.44 3.48 8.87
N ARG A 88 29.89 2.27 8.92
CA ARG A 88 28.45 2.03 9.05
C ARG A 88 28.08 1.77 10.50
N SER A 89 26.94 2.31 10.92
CA SER A 89 26.30 1.90 12.16
C SER A 89 25.79 0.46 12.07
N GLU A 90 25.44 -0.12 13.21
CA GLU A 90 24.52 -1.25 13.23
C GLU A 90 23.21 -0.87 12.51
N SER A 91 22.63 -1.83 11.79
CA SER A 91 21.38 -1.63 11.05
C SER A 91 20.16 -1.78 11.95
N SER A 92 19.22 -0.85 11.87
CA SER A 92 17.88 -1.00 12.43
C SER A 92 16.87 -1.35 11.34
N PHE A 93 15.73 -1.95 11.71
CA PHE A 93 14.67 -2.24 10.74
C PHE A 93 13.28 -2.09 11.34
N VAL A 94 12.30 -1.86 10.46
CA VAL A 94 10.88 -1.83 10.77
C VAL A 94 10.14 -2.66 9.73
N LEU A 95 9.15 -3.45 10.17
CA LEU A 95 8.21 -4.16 9.32
C LEU A 95 6.85 -3.45 9.38
N VAL A 96 6.30 -3.08 8.23
CA VAL A 96 5.03 -2.35 8.14
C VAL A 96 4.11 -3.04 7.15
N ARG A 97 2.88 -3.32 7.57
CA ARG A 97 1.81 -3.75 6.68
C ARG A 97 1.04 -2.54 6.18
N THR A 98 0.89 -2.38 4.88
CA THR A 98 0.01 -1.34 4.32
C THR A 98 -1.45 -1.70 4.51
N SER A 99 -2.31 -0.68 4.58
CA SER A 99 -3.75 -0.86 4.73
C SER A 99 -4.35 -1.60 3.53
N CYS A 100 -5.52 -2.20 3.72
CA CYS A 100 -6.25 -2.82 2.63
C CYS A 100 -6.63 -1.78 1.56
N PRO A 101 -6.78 -2.21 0.30
CA PRO A 101 -7.24 -1.33 -0.77
C PRO A 101 -8.61 -0.75 -0.44
N LEU A 102 -8.88 0.46 -0.94
CA LEU A 102 -10.18 1.08 -0.78
C LEU A 102 -11.27 0.27 -1.48
N VAL A 103 -12.42 0.20 -0.85
CA VAL A 103 -13.59 -0.50 -1.38
C VAL A 103 -14.80 0.42 -1.27
N ASP A 104 -15.52 0.54 -2.38
CA ASP A 104 -16.82 1.20 -2.43
C ASP A 104 -17.89 0.16 -2.11
N ASP A 105 -18.38 0.19 -0.88
CA ASP A 105 -19.28 -0.84 -0.35
C ASP A 105 -20.66 -0.83 -1.04
N ILE A 106 -21.17 0.37 -1.35
CA ILE A 106 -22.45 0.56 -2.01
C ILE A 106 -22.37 -0.02 -3.42
N ARG A 107 -21.32 0.36 -4.16
CA ARG A 107 -21.11 -0.17 -5.51
C ARG A 107 -20.89 -1.69 -5.52
N ALA A 108 -20.26 -2.25 -4.48
CA ALA A 108 -20.11 -3.70 -4.37
C ALA A 108 -21.46 -4.41 -4.17
N GLU A 109 -22.36 -3.84 -3.34
CA GLU A 109 -23.71 -4.35 -3.13
C GLU A 109 -24.54 -4.29 -4.44
N GLU A 110 -24.51 -3.15 -5.15
CA GLU A 110 -25.18 -2.99 -6.45
C GLU A 110 -24.71 -4.00 -7.50
N ILE A 111 -23.41 -4.30 -7.55
CA ILE A 111 -22.86 -5.29 -8.48
C ILE A 111 -23.31 -6.70 -8.09
N ALA A 112 -23.39 -7.03 -6.80
CA ALA A 112 -23.89 -8.32 -6.34
C ALA A 112 -25.34 -8.55 -6.80
N ASP A 113 -26.21 -7.55 -6.59
CA ASP A 113 -27.61 -7.59 -7.03
C ASP A 113 -27.71 -7.71 -8.56
N LYS A 114 -26.88 -6.95 -9.30
CA LYS A 114 -26.83 -7.03 -10.76
C LYS A 114 -26.43 -8.43 -11.23
N VAL A 115 -25.41 -9.03 -10.63
CA VAL A 115 -24.93 -10.38 -11.00
C VAL A 115 -25.98 -11.43 -10.68
N TYR A 116 -26.65 -11.34 -9.53
CA TYR A 116 -27.75 -12.22 -9.18
C TYR A 116 -28.89 -12.16 -10.20
N ASN A 117 -29.29 -10.96 -10.62
CA ASN A 117 -30.33 -10.78 -11.63
C ASN A 117 -29.93 -11.35 -13.00
N LEU A 118 -28.65 -11.21 -13.39
CA LEU A 118 -28.14 -11.79 -14.63
C LEU A 118 -28.15 -13.33 -14.60
N TYR A 119 -27.85 -13.94 -13.45
CA TYR A 119 -27.91 -15.39 -13.28
C TYR A 119 -29.35 -15.92 -13.30
N ASN A 120 -30.31 -15.19 -12.71
CA ASN A 120 -31.71 -15.60 -12.72
C ASN A 120 -32.45 -15.37 -14.04
N GLY A 121 -31.89 -14.59 -14.98
CA GLY A 121 -32.57 -14.15 -16.20
C GLY A 121 -32.87 -15.24 -17.25
N TYR A 122 -32.70 -16.52 -16.95
CA TYR A 122 -32.56 -17.62 -17.93
C TYR A 122 -31.44 -17.28 -18.91
N THR A 123 -30.21 -17.27 -18.39
CA THR A 123 -29.03 -16.64 -18.98
C THR A 123 -28.90 -16.82 -20.50
N SER A 124 -29.21 -15.75 -21.23
CA SER A 124 -28.73 -15.61 -22.60
C SER A 124 -27.20 -15.53 -22.59
N GLY A 125 -26.53 -15.99 -23.64
CA GLY A 125 -25.07 -15.88 -23.73
C GLY A 125 -24.54 -14.44 -23.58
N LYS A 126 -25.37 -13.44 -23.89
CA LYS A 126 -25.08 -12.02 -23.67
C LYS A 126 -25.06 -11.66 -22.19
N GLU A 127 -26.00 -12.16 -21.39
CA GLU A 127 -26.05 -11.93 -19.94
C GLU A 127 -24.88 -12.60 -19.24
N GLN A 128 -24.54 -13.84 -19.62
CA GLN A 128 -23.36 -14.55 -19.10
C GLN A 128 -22.07 -13.74 -19.37
N GLN A 129 -21.91 -13.24 -20.60
CA GLN A 129 -20.74 -12.44 -20.95
C GLN A 129 -20.72 -11.09 -20.21
N THR A 130 -21.89 -10.49 -19.99
CA THR A 130 -22.02 -9.23 -19.24
C THR A 130 -21.66 -9.41 -17.76
N ALA A 131 -22.12 -10.50 -17.13
CA ALA A 131 -21.78 -10.86 -15.75
C ALA A 131 -20.27 -11.10 -15.63
N TYR A 132 -19.71 -11.93 -16.51
CA TYR A 132 -18.28 -12.22 -16.54
C TYR A 132 -17.42 -10.95 -16.71
N ASN A 133 -17.78 -10.08 -17.65
CA ASN A 133 -17.05 -8.82 -17.87
C ASN A 133 -17.12 -7.91 -16.64
N THR A 134 -18.32 -7.74 -16.07
CA THR A 134 -18.51 -6.92 -14.85
C THR A 134 -17.61 -7.39 -13.71
N LEU A 135 -17.54 -8.71 -13.47
CA LEU A 135 -16.70 -9.31 -12.42
C LEU A 135 -15.19 -9.24 -12.72
N MET A 136 -14.80 -9.24 -13.99
CA MET A 136 -13.40 -9.14 -14.41
C MET A 136 -12.87 -7.70 -14.49
N GLU A 137 -13.74 -6.72 -14.65
CA GLU A 137 -13.39 -5.30 -14.71
C GLU A 137 -13.09 -4.69 -13.33
N ILE A 138 -13.72 -5.20 -12.26
CA ILE A 138 -13.51 -4.69 -10.90
C ILE A 138 -12.23 -5.20 -10.25
N SER A 139 -11.68 -4.43 -9.31
CA SER A 139 -10.48 -4.84 -8.57
C SER A 139 -10.73 -6.10 -7.72
N PRO A 140 -9.69 -6.92 -7.42
CA PRO A 140 -9.88 -8.09 -6.55
C PRO A 140 -10.54 -7.80 -5.19
N PRO A 141 -10.19 -6.73 -4.45
CA PRO A 141 -10.87 -6.35 -3.21
C PRO A 141 -12.36 -6.04 -3.40
N MET A 142 -12.71 -5.36 -4.50
CA MET A 142 -14.11 -5.13 -4.87
C MET A 142 -14.82 -6.45 -5.16
N LEU A 143 -14.19 -7.37 -5.91
CA LEU A 143 -14.75 -8.69 -6.19
C LEU A 143 -14.98 -9.52 -4.92
N TYR A 144 -14.04 -9.50 -3.98
CA TYR A 144 -14.21 -10.12 -2.66
C TYR A 144 -15.41 -9.54 -1.92
N ARG A 145 -15.60 -8.22 -2.02
CA ARG A 145 -16.74 -7.54 -1.39
C ARG A 145 -18.07 -7.87 -2.07
N VAL A 146 -18.09 -7.95 -3.40
CA VAL A 146 -19.26 -8.42 -4.18
C VAL A 146 -19.65 -9.83 -3.76
N GLN A 147 -18.66 -10.73 -3.64
CA GLN A 147 -18.91 -12.10 -3.16
C GLN A 147 -19.54 -12.11 -1.76
N HIS A 148 -19.05 -11.27 -0.85
CA HIS A 148 -19.63 -11.15 0.49
C HIS A 148 -21.10 -10.71 0.43
N HIS A 149 -21.41 -9.63 -0.28
CA HIS A 149 -22.80 -9.16 -0.41
C HIS A 149 -23.71 -10.19 -1.10
N TYR A 150 -23.22 -10.82 -2.16
CA TYR A 150 -23.97 -11.85 -2.87
C TYR A 150 -24.35 -13.00 -1.93
N ASN A 151 -23.38 -13.52 -1.17
CA ASN A 151 -23.65 -14.60 -0.23
C ASN A 151 -24.56 -14.14 0.92
N SER A 152 -24.39 -12.92 1.42
CA SER A 152 -25.25 -12.38 2.47
C SER A 152 -26.73 -12.34 2.07
N HIS A 153 -27.04 -12.09 0.79
CA HIS A 153 -28.43 -11.93 0.32
C HIS A 153 -29.00 -13.19 -0.35
N TYR A 154 -28.16 -13.95 -1.05
CA TYR A 154 -28.59 -14.94 -2.05
C TYR A 154 -28.05 -16.35 -1.83
N GLU A 155 -27.23 -16.60 -0.80
CA GLU A 155 -26.63 -17.93 -0.53
C GLU A 155 -27.69 -19.05 -0.41
N LYS A 156 -28.90 -18.73 0.05
CA LYS A 156 -30.04 -19.68 0.09
C LYS A 156 -30.43 -20.25 -1.29
N PHE A 157 -30.04 -19.57 -2.37
CA PHE A 157 -30.26 -20.01 -3.74
C PHE A 157 -28.99 -20.60 -4.36
N GLY A 158 -27.92 -20.81 -3.60
CA GLY A 158 -26.61 -21.22 -4.08
C GLY A 158 -25.60 -20.09 -3.85
N ASP A 159 -24.46 -20.45 -3.27
CA ASP A 159 -23.39 -19.49 -3.03
C ASP A 159 -22.81 -18.93 -4.33
N PHE A 160 -22.14 -17.78 -4.25
CA PHE A 160 -21.56 -17.07 -5.38
C PHE A 160 -20.61 -17.94 -6.22
N VAL A 161 -19.84 -18.82 -5.57
CA VAL A 161 -18.84 -19.67 -6.25
C VAL A 161 -19.56 -20.71 -7.10
N TRP A 162 -20.48 -21.44 -6.48
CA TRP A 162 -21.27 -22.49 -7.11
C TRP A 162 -22.14 -21.91 -8.23
N ARG A 163 -22.83 -20.79 -7.98
CA ARG A 163 -23.63 -20.10 -8.99
C ARG A 163 -22.80 -19.55 -10.14
N SER A 164 -21.62 -19.01 -9.87
CA SER A 164 -20.72 -18.57 -10.95
C SER A 164 -20.30 -19.72 -11.85
N GLU A 165 -20.05 -20.90 -11.29
CA GLU A 165 -19.67 -22.10 -12.04
C GLU A 165 -20.83 -22.66 -12.88
N ASP A 166 -22.04 -22.70 -12.32
CA ASP A 166 -23.25 -23.17 -13.02
C ASP A 166 -23.58 -22.26 -14.22
N GLU A 167 -23.58 -20.94 -14.01
CA GLU A 167 -24.06 -19.97 -15.00
C GLU A 167 -22.99 -19.56 -16.03
N LEU A 168 -21.70 -19.61 -15.67
CA LEU A 168 -20.60 -19.17 -16.55
C LEU A 168 -19.69 -20.32 -17.00
N GLY A 169 -19.82 -21.50 -16.39
CA GLY A 169 -18.95 -22.64 -16.59
C GLY A 169 -17.63 -22.58 -15.78
N PRO A 170 -16.99 -23.74 -15.58
CA PRO A 170 -15.87 -23.91 -14.65
C PRO A 170 -14.67 -23.02 -14.97
N ARG A 171 -14.36 -22.84 -16.26
CA ARG A 171 -13.19 -22.05 -16.68
C ARG A 171 -13.33 -20.57 -16.33
N LYS A 172 -14.50 -19.98 -16.55
CA LYS A 172 -14.75 -18.56 -16.27
C LYS A 172 -14.85 -18.32 -14.76
N ALA A 173 -15.56 -19.18 -14.04
CA ALA A 173 -15.66 -19.14 -12.59
C ALA A 173 -14.28 -19.21 -11.94
N HIS A 174 -13.43 -20.17 -12.34
CA HIS A 174 -12.08 -20.30 -11.79
C HIS A 174 -11.21 -19.05 -12.01
N LEU A 175 -11.32 -18.39 -13.17
CA LEU A 175 -10.60 -17.13 -13.43
C LEU A 175 -11.06 -15.99 -12.50
N ILE A 176 -12.35 -15.92 -12.18
CA ILE A 176 -12.91 -14.97 -11.23
C ILE A 176 -12.36 -15.26 -9.83
N LEU A 177 -12.49 -16.51 -9.36
CA LEU A 177 -12.11 -16.92 -8.00
C LEU A 177 -10.61 -16.73 -7.73
N ARG A 178 -9.75 -17.03 -8.72
CA ARG A 178 -8.29 -16.85 -8.60
C ARG A 178 -7.88 -15.39 -8.34
N ARG A 179 -8.74 -14.42 -8.67
CA ARG A 179 -8.47 -13.01 -8.34
C ARG A 179 -8.65 -12.76 -6.84
N VAL A 180 -9.65 -13.39 -6.23
CA VAL A 180 -10.00 -13.26 -4.82
C VAL A 180 -8.89 -13.85 -3.92
N GLU A 181 -8.22 -14.92 -4.38
CA GLU A 181 -7.08 -15.55 -3.69
C GLU A 181 -5.87 -14.62 -3.49
N ARG A 182 -5.77 -13.52 -4.25
CA ARG A 182 -4.67 -12.56 -4.12
C ARG A 182 -4.77 -11.68 -2.87
N ILE A 183 -5.90 -11.71 -2.18
CA ILE A 183 -6.14 -10.90 -0.99
C ILE A 183 -5.56 -11.64 0.22
N SER A 184 -4.84 -10.91 1.06
CA SER A 184 -4.27 -11.51 2.26
C SER A 184 -5.35 -11.94 3.24
N ALA A 185 -5.01 -12.88 4.13
CA ALA A 185 -5.90 -13.27 5.22
C ALA A 185 -6.32 -12.08 6.11
N TYR A 186 -5.44 -11.09 6.30
CA TYR A 186 -5.73 -9.88 7.08
C TYR A 186 -6.84 -9.06 6.42
N CYS A 187 -6.68 -8.73 5.13
CA CYS A 187 -7.69 -7.97 4.41
C CYS A 187 -8.95 -8.77 4.13
N GLY A 188 -8.84 -10.08 3.90
CA GLY A 188 -10.01 -10.96 3.82
C GLY A 188 -10.84 -10.95 5.10
N GLY A 189 -10.20 -10.85 6.28
CA GLY A 189 -10.91 -10.66 7.55
C GLY A 189 -11.69 -9.35 7.62
N LEU A 190 -11.04 -8.23 7.29
CA LEU A 190 -11.65 -6.89 7.33
C LEU A 190 -12.70 -6.68 6.25
N LEU A 191 -12.53 -7.24 5.06
CA LEU A 191 -13.49 -7.13 3.96
C LEU A 191 -14.77 -7.91 4.20
N ARG A 192 -14.83 -8.76 5.24
CA ARG A 192 -16.04 -9.43 5.73
C ARG A 192 -16.82 -8.62 6.79
N SER A 193 -16.38 -7.42 7.16
CA SER A 193 -17.12 -6.56 8.10
C SER A 193 -18.53 -6.23 7.57
N SER A 194 -19.49 -5.95 8.44
CA SER A 194 -20.88 -5.69 8.01
C SER A 194 -21.01 -4.51 7.05
N SER A 195 -20.21 -3.46 7.26
CA SER A 195 -20.19 -2.26 6.45
C SER A 195 -18.78 -1.71 6.33
N ILE A 196 -18.50 -1.07 5.19
CA ILE A 196 -17.24 -0.40 4.93
C ILE A 196 -17.55 1.02 4.44
N GLN A 197 -17.00 2.02 5.13
CA GLN A 197 -17.11 3.42 4.71
C GLN A 197 -15.74 3.94 4.30
N SER A 198 -15.71 4.86 3.34
CA SER A 198 -14.48 5.56 2.96
C SER A 198 -14.36 6.85 3.78
N ARG A 199 -13.19 7.06 4.39
CA ARG A 199 -12.82 8.28 5.09
C ARG A 199 -11.48 8.77 4.55
N THR A 200 -11.32 10.08 4.43
CA THR A 200 -10.04 10.69 4.05
C THR A 200 -9.45 11.44 5.24
N ASP A 201 -8.27 11.04 5.66
CA ASP A 201 -7.49 11.76 6.68
C ASP A 201 -6.55 12.76 6.01
N THR A 202 -6.29 13.89 6.65
CA THR A 202 -5.29 14.85 6.21
C THR A 202 -4.13 14.86 7.19
N VAL A 203 -2.94 14.47 6.74
CA VAL A 203 -1.76 14.33 7.60
C VAL A 203 -0.66 15.30 7.14
N PRO A 204 -0.10 16.12 8.05
CA PRO A 204 1.03 16.98 7.72
C PRO A 204 2.34 16.18 7.62
N TYR A 205 3.20 16.56 6.68
CA TYR A 205 4.56 16.05 6.54
C TYR A 205 5.51 17.18 6.12
N VAL A 206 6.80 17.03 6.43
CA VAL A 206 7.82 18.00 6.00
C VAL A 206 8.55 17.45 4.80
N LEU A 207 8.69 18.30 3.80
CA LEU A 207 9.49 18.08 2.61
C LEU A 207 10.67 19.04 2.65
N CYS A 208 11.88 18.49 2.78
CA CYS A 208 13.12 19.21 2.72
C CYS A 208 13.85 18.96 1.40
N ARG A 209 14.44 20.00 0.84
CA ARG A 209 15.37 19.91 -0.29
C ARG A 209 16.67 20.60 0.06
N ARG A 210 17.77 20.00 -0.37
CA ARG A 210 19.10 20.60 -0.28
C ARG A 210 19.09 21.90 -1.07
N GLU A 211 19.65 22.95 -0.48
CA GLU A 211 19.96 24.17 -1.22
C GLU A 211 21.30 23.95 -1.91
N ASP A 212 21.38 24.22 -3.22
CA ASP A 212 22.61 24.01 -3.99
C ASP A 212 23.77 24.82 -3.40
N ALA A 213 24.92 24.16 -3.22
CA ALA A 213 26.15 24.84 -2.86
C ALA A 213 26.68 25.59 -4.08
N ALA A 214 27.14 26.82 -3.86
CA ALA A 214 27.96 27.56 -4.83
C ALA A 214 29.16 26.69 -5.29
N PRO A 215 29.60 26.83 -6.56
CA PRO A 215 30.61 25.96 -7.13
C PRO A 215 31.96 26.15 -6.42
N GLY A 216 32.41 25.17 -5.63
CA GLY A 216 33.74 25.22 -5.03
C GLY A 216 34.07 24.34 -3.81
N SER A 217 33.15 23.55 -3.23
CA SER A 217 33.50 22.75 -2.05
C SER A 217 34.06 21.36 -2.40
N SER A 218 35.27 21.11 -1.92
CA SER A 218 36.08 19.88 -2.04
C SER A 218 35.37 18.55 -1.70
N LEU A 219 35.88 17.47 -2.29
CA LEU A 219 35.56 16.02 -2.21
C LEU A 219 35.60 15.37 -0.80
N TRP A 220 35.19 16.05 0.26
CA TRP A 220 35.02 15.44 1.59
C TRP A 220 33.54 15.30 1.92
N HIS A 221 33.12 14.14 2.46
CA HIS A 221 31.74 13.91 2.87
C HIS A 221 31.36 14.92 3.97
N SER A 222 30.64 15.98 3.59
CA SER A 222 30.11 16.97 4.52
C SER A 222 29.13 16.32 5.50
N SER A 223 29.09 16.82 6.74
CA SER A 223 28.14 16.35 7.74
C SER A 223 26.70 16.57 7.26
N LEU A 224 25.84 15.56 7.42
CA LEU A 224 24.42 15.68 7.02
C LEU A 224 23.69 16.78 7.80
N GLN A 225 24.17 17.07 9.01
CA GLN A 225 23.63 18.13 9.86
C GLN A 225 23.99 19.53 9.32
N GLU A 226 25.17 19.68 8.75
CA GLU A 226 25.67 20.96 8.20
C GLU A 226 25.12 21.28 6.80
N THR A 227 24.53 20.28 6.13
CA THR A 227 23.89 20.49 4.83
C THR A 227 22.76 21.51 4.96
N ARG A 228 22.85 22.61 4.20
CA ARG A 228 21.76 23.60 4.14
C ARG A 228 20.59 23.01 3.35
N ALA A 229 19.38 23.10 3.92
CA ALA A 229 18.18 22.56 3.30
C ALA A 229 16.99 23.48 3.58
N SER A 230 16.19 23.74 2.55
CA SER A 230 14.91 24.42 2.65
C SER A 230 13.83 23.38 2.95
N CYS A 231 13.09 23.59 4.03
CA CYS A 231 12.05 22.66 4.49
C CYS A 231 10.69 23.34 4.45
N THR A 232 9.71 22.67 3.87
CA THR A 232 8.33 23.14 3.76
C THR A 232 7.39 22.11 4.35
N GLU A 233 6.38 22.57 5.10
CA GLU A 233 5.30 21.70 5.56
C GLU A 233 4.27 21.54 4.45
N LYS A 234 3.81 20.30 4.24
CA LYS A 234 2.82 19.92 3.25
C LYS A 234 1.77 19.03 3.89
N LEU A 235 0.58 19.00 3.31
CA LEU A 235 -0.50 18.12 3.71
C LEU A 235 -0.64 16.97 2.71
N MET A 236 -0.95 15.78 3.22
CA MET A 236 -1.26 14.59 2.43
C MET A 236 -2.65 14.09 2.79
N SER A 237 -3.50 13.91 1.77
CA SER A 237 -4.78 13.25 1.90
C SER A 237 -4.59 11.73 1.81
N VAL A 238 -4.97 11.02 2.86
CA VAL A 238 -4.81 9.57 3.00
C VAL A 238 -6.21 8.95 3.09
N PRO A 239 -6.74 8.40 1.99
CA PRO A 239 -8.00 7.69 2.03
C PRO A 239 -7.84 6.37 2.78
N ARG A 240 -8.84 6.01 3.59
CA ARG A 240 -8.89 4.80 4.42
C ARG A 240 -10.28 4.21 4.43
N ASN A 241 -10.33 2.89 4.54
CA ASN A 241 -11.57 2.19 4.90
C ASN A 241 -11.79 2.30 6.42
N ALA A 242 -13.03 2.58 6.81
CA ALA A 242 -13.56 2.43 8.15
C ALA A 242 -14.48 1.21 8.16
N TYR A 243 -14.13 0.22 8.97
CA TYR A 243 -14.84 -1.06 9.06
C TYR A 243 -15.80 -1.02 10.25
N GLY A 244 -17.08 -1.33 10.01
CA GLY A 244 -18.12 -1.32 11.04
C GLY A 244 -18.75 -2.69 11.27
N ASP A 245 -19.11 -2.97 12.52
CA ASP A 245 -19.78 -4.22 12.93
C ASP A 245 -21.31 -4.15 12.81
N ALA A 246 -21.88 -2.95 12.62
CA ALA A 246 -23.27 -2.76 12.22
C ALA A 246 -23.37 -1.61 11.21
N LYS A 247 -24.27 -1.73 10.21
CA LYS A 247 -24.71 -0.57 9.40
C LYS A 247 -25.37 0.42 10.38
N LEU A 248 -24.61 1.41 10.86
CA LEU A 248 -25.18 2.57 11.56
C LEU A 248 -26.17 3.21 10.58
N ARG A 249 -27.45 3.01 10.88
CA ARG A 249 -28.59 3.44 10.09
C ARG A 249 -29.00 4.84 10.51
#